data_AF-A0A9X0Y6X5-F1
#
_entry.id   AF-A0A9X0Y6X5-F1
#
_cell.length_a   1.000
_cell.length_b   1.000
_cell.length_c   1.000
_cell.angle_alpha   90.00
_cell.angle_beta   90.00
_cell.angle_gamma   90.00
#
_symmetry.space_group_name_H-M   'P 1'
#
loop_
_entity.id
_entity.type
_entity.pdbx_description
1 polymer ?
#
loop_
_entity_poly.entity_id
_entity_poly.type
_entity_poly.pdbx_seq_one_letter_code
_entity_poly.pdbx_strand_id
1 'polypeptide(L)' 'MPAITFDLPALAQSIKDWGRELGFQQVGISGLDLAEHEQHLQRWLDAGYHGEMDYMGA' A
#
# COMPACT_ATOMS: atom_id res chain seq x y z
N MET A 1 11.02 14.79 27.64
CA MET A 1 11.40 13.52 26.97
C MET A 1 12.11 13.89 25.68
N PRO A 2 13.28 13.32 25.35
CA PRO A 2 13.92 13.62 24.07
C PRO A 2 13.01 13.13 22.94
N ALA A 3 12.81 13.97 21.92
CA ALA A 3 12.13 13.54 20.71
C ALA A 3 13.03 12.51 20.01
N ILE A 4 12.55 11.28 19.85
CA ILE A 4 13.24 10.27 19.05
C ILE A 4 13.10 10.73 17.60
N THR A 5 14.18 11.23 17.03
CA THR A 5 14.26 11.52 15.59
C THR A 5 14.49 10.20 14.88
N PHE A 6 13.44 9.67 14.24
CA PHE A 6 13.56 8.48 13.41
C PHE A 6 14.16 8.86 12.05
N ASP A 7 15.26 8.22 11.67
CA ASP A 7 15.81 8.30 10.31
C ASP A 7 15.01 7.36 9.40
N LEU A 8 13.91 7.88 8.86
CA LEU A 8 13.02 7.15 7.96
C LEU A 8 13.73 6.71 6.66
N PRO A 9 14.60 7.53 6.03
CA PRO A 9 15.41 7.07 4.90
C PRO A 9 16.28 5.84 5.22
N ALA A 10 16.98 5.84 6.36
CA ALA A 10 17.81 4.71 6.76
C ALA A 10 16.97 3.45 6.98
N LEU A 11 15.82 3.57 7.65
CA LEU A 11 14.89 2.45 7.84
C LEU A 11 14.35 1.91 6.51
N ALA A 12 13.97 2.79 5.59
CA ALA A 12 13.48 2.38 4.27
C ALA A 12 14.53 1.59 3.48
N GLN A 13 15.82 1.94 3.64
CA GLN A 13 16.91 1.18 3.04
C GLN A 13 17.05 -0.21 3.67
N SER A 14 17.05 -0.31 5.00
CA SER A 14 17.13 -1.60 5.70
C SER A 14 16.01 -2.56 5.30
N ILE A 15 14.77 -2.05 5.15
CA ILE A 15 13.62 -2.85 4.71
C ILE A 15 13.84 -3.45 3.32
N LYS A 16 14.42 -2.67 2.38
CA LYS A 16 14.71 -3.14 1.02
C LYS A 16 15.82 -4.18 1.02
N ASP A 17 16.85 -3.99 1.85
CA ASP A 17 17.98 -4.92 1.96
C ASP A 17 17.50 -6.28 2.51
N TRP A 18 16.69 -6.28 3.57
CA TRP A 18 16.08 -7.51 4.08
C TRP A 18 15.19 -8.20 3.05
N GLY A 19 14.41 -7.45 2.28
CA GLY A 19 13.63 -8.02 1.19
C GLY A 19 14.51 -8.76 0.18
N ARG A 20 15.66 -8.19 -0.18
CA ARG A 20 16.61 -8.83 -1.07
C ARG A 20 17.20 -10.11 -0.46
N GLU A 21 17.57 -10.07 0.83
CA GLU A 21 18.09 -11.24 1.57
C GLU A 21 17.07 -12.39 1.65
N LEU A 22 15.78 -12.05 1.74
CA LEU A 22 14.67 -13.01 1.73
C LEU A 22 14.32 -13.54 0.33
N GLY A 23 15.01 -13.07 -0.72
CA GLY A 23 14.80 -13.52 -2.10
C GLY A 23 13.70 -12.77 -2.85
N PHE A 24 13.19 -11.65 -2.32
CA PHE A 24 12.28 -10.80 -3.08
C PHE A 24 13.05 -10.07 -4.19
N GLN A 25 12.46 -10.03 -5.39
CA GLN A 25 13.03 -9.30 -6.52
C GLN A 25 12.94 -7.78 -6.33
N GLN A 26 11.89 -7.29 -5.67
CA GLN A 26 11.67 -5.87 -5.41
C GLN A 26 10.84 -5.67 -4.14
N VAL A 27 11.12 -4.59 -3.41
CA VAL A 27 10.33 -4.09 -2.29
C VAL A 27 9.97 -2.63 -2.52
N GLY A 28 8.67 -2.30 -2.40
CA GLY A 28 8.14 -0.95 -2.46
C GLY A 28 7.52 -0.53 -1.11
N ILE A 29 7.60 0.75 -0.79
CA ILE A 29 6.95 1.35 0.39
C ILE A 29 6.04 2.45 -0.15
N SER A 30 4.75 2.37 0.15
CA SER A 30 3.77 3.40 -0.19
C SER A 30 3.07 3.91 1.06
N GLY A 31 2.61 5.16 1.02
CA GLY A 31 1.68 5.67 2.02
C GLY A 31 0.31 5.02 1.89
N LEU A 32 -0.47 5.10 2.98
CA LEU A 32 -1.91 4.82 2.98
C LEU A 32 -2.66 6.09 2.59
N ASP A 33 -2.52 6.54 1.35
CA ASP A 33 -3.42 7.57 0.82
C ASP A 33 -4.59 6.88 0.10
N LEU A 34 -5.66 6.65 0.86
CA LEU A 34 -6.89 6.02 0.36
C LEU A 34 -7.90 7.05 -0.15
N ALA A 35 -7.68 8.35 0.07
CA ALA A 35 -8.68 9.39 -0.15
C ALA A 35 -9.06 9.54 -1.63
N GLU A 36 -8.10 9.37 -2.55
CA GLU A 36 -8.37 9.47 -3.99
C GLU A 36 -8.97 8.18 -4.59
N HIS A 37 -8.74 7.04 -3.95
CA HIS A 37 -9.09 5.73 -4.52
C HIS A 37 -10.46 5.21 -4.09
N GLU A 38 -10.96 5.60 -2.91
CA GLU A 38 -12.30 5.17 -2.45
C GLU A 38 -13.41 5.62 -3.42
N GLN A 39 -13.38 6.87 -3.88
CA GLN A 39 -14.42 7.39 -4.78
C GLN A 39 -14.36 6.79 -6.18
N HIS A 40 -13.17 6.38 -6.63
CA HIS A 40 -13.03 5.71 -7.92
C HIS A 40 -13.50 4.26 -7.83
N LEU A 41 -13.16 3.56 -6.75
CA LEU A 41 -13.63 2.20 -6.46
C LEU A 41 -15.15 2.16 -6.35
N GLN A 42 -15.76 3.07 -5.59
CA GLN A 42 -17.24 3.14 -5.47
C GLN A 42 -17.93 3.36 -6.82
N ARG A 43 -17.44 4.29 -7.63
CA ARG A 43 -17.97 4.50 -8.99
C ARG A 43 -17.82 3.27 -9.90
N TRP A 44 -16.73 2.52 -9.74
CA TRP A 44 -16.47 1.30 -10.50
C TRP A 44 -17.38 0.14 -10.05
N LEU A 45 -17.63 0.03 -8.75
CA LEU A 45 -18.59 -0.92 -8.17
C LEU A 45 -20.02 -0.60 -8.60
N ASP A 46 -20.45 0.66 -8.48
CA ASP A 46 -21.78 1.16 -8.90
C ASP A 46 -22.05 0.93 -10.40
N ALA A 47 -21.00 1.01 -11.23
CA ALA A 47 -21.09 0.77 -12.67
C ALA A 47 -21.23 -0.72 -13.06
N GLY A 48 -21.24 -1.64 -12.09
CA GLY A 48 -21.35 -3.08 -12.35
C GLY A 48 -20.12 -3.69 -13.02
N TYR A 49 -18.98 -3.01 -13.00
CA TYR A 49 -17.74 -3.50 -13.63
C TYR A 49 -17.04 -4.61 -12.83
N HIS A 50 -17.60 -5.00 -11.68
CA HIS A 50 -17.15 -6.15 -10.89
C HIS A 50 -17.59 -7.50 -11.48
N GLY A 51 -18.40 -7.52 -12.55
CA GLY A 51 -18.83 -8.77 -13.19
C GLY A 51 -19.55 -9.68 -12.19
N GLU A 52 -19.11 -10.94 -12.06
CA GLU A 52 -19.64 -11.93 -11.10
C GLU A 52 -18.90 -11.91 -9.74
N MET A 53 -18.09 -10.88 -9.46
CA MET A 53 -17.32 -10.78 -8.21
C MET A 53 -18.15 -10.13 -7.10
N ASP A 54 -19.28 -10.74 -6.75
CA ASP A 54 -20.24 -10.25 -5.75
C ASP A 54 -19.59 -9.91 -4.39
N TYR A 55 -18.46 -10.54 -4.05
CA TYR A 55 -17.73 -10.26 -2.80
C TYR A 55 -17.02 -8.90 -2.78
N MET A 56 -16.89 -8.20 -3.92
CA MET A 56 -16.26 -6.88 -4.01
C MET A 56 -17.24 -5.73 -3.78
N GLY A 57 -18.55 -5.99 -3.75
CA GLY A 57 -19.61 -4.99 -3.56
C GLY A 57 -20.27 -4.97 -2.18
N ALA A 58 -19.73 -5.70 -1.20
CA ALA A 58 -20.27 -5.80 0.17
C ALA A 58 -19.65 -4.78 1.14
#